data_AF-A0A6I2SJ63-F1
#
_entry.id   AF-A0A6I2SJ63-F1
#
_cell.length_a   1.000
_cell.length_b   1.000
_cell.length_c   1.000
_cell.angle_alpha   90.00
_cell.angle_beta   90.00
_cell.angle_gamma   90.00
#
_symmetry.space_group_name_H-M   'P 1'
#
loop_
_entity.id
_entity.type
_entity.pdbx_description
1 polymer ?
#
loop_
_entity_poly.entity_id
_entity_poly.type
_entity_poly.pdbx_seq_one_letter_code
_entity_poly.pdbx_strand_id
1 'polypeptide(L)'
;MTMSEQVISYFEEEFGTILCQLEEGKFLDYKQRVLVSRKIDEALVRLSPYVRSEWRARQVVKSGEVLRERLLSVRDIISNPPL
;
A
#
# COMPACT_ATOMS: atom_id res chain seq x y z
N MET A 1 -21.13 -6.26 10.57
CA MET A 1 -20.03 -5.94 9.65
C MET A 1 -20.24 -6.76 8.39
N THR A 2 -20.34 -6.11 7.23
CA THR A 2 -20.55 -6.80 5.94
C THR A 2 -19.24 -7.39 5.41
N MET A 3 -19.33 -8.31 4.44
CA MET A 3 -18.13 -8.85 3.78
C MET A 3 -17.32 -7.75 3.09
N SER A 4 -17.97 -6.75 2.49
CA SER A 4 -17.28 -5.60 1.88
C SER A 4 -16.52 -4.77 2.92
N GLU A 5 -17.14 -4.50 4.07
CA GLU A 5 -16.47 -3.80 5.17
C GLU A 5 -15.26 -4.58 5.70
N GLN A 6 -15.36 -5.91 5.80
CA GLN A 6 -14.23 -6.76 6.23
C GLN A 6 -13.06 -6.71 5.25
N VAL A 7 -13.35 -6.81 3.95
CA VAL A 7 -12.32 -6.71 2.90
C VAL A 7 -11.65 -5.34 2.92
N ILE A 8 -12.44 -4.26 3.05
CA ILE A 8 -11.90 -2.89 3.09
C ILE A 8 -11.04 -2.68 4.33
N SER A 9 -11.50 -3.08 5.51
CA SER A 9 -10.73 -2.97 6.76
C SER A 9 -9.42 -3.75 6.68
N TYR A 10 -9.43 -4.96 6.11
CA TYR A 10 -8.21 -5.75 5.93
C TYR A 10 -7.16 -5.01 5.11
N PHE A 11 -7.54 -4.45 3.96
CA PHE A 11 -6.57 -3.73 3.12
C PHE A 11 -6.13 -2.40 3.73
N GLU A 12 -6.99 -1.74 4.50
CA GLU A 12 -6.61 -0.54 5.25
C GLU A 12 -5.52 -0.83 6.29
N GLU A 13 -5.68 -1.89 7.08
CA GLU A 13 -4.69 -2.34 8.05
C GLU A 13 -3.38 -2.80 7.39
N GLU A 14 -3.49 -3.55 6.28
CA GLU A 14 -2.32 -4.03 5.53
C GLU A 14 -1.51 -2.87 4.94
N PHE A 15 -2.18 -1.90 4.30
CA PHE A 15 -1.51 -0.71 3.75
C PHE A 15 -0.92 0.18 4.85
N GLY A 16 -1.63 0.33 5.98
CA GLY A 16 -1.10 1.02 7.15
C GLY A 16 0.17 0.36 7.71
N THR A 17 0.17 -0.97 7.79
CA THR A 17 1.35 -1.74 8.23
C THR A 17 2.54 -1.54 7.29
N ILE A 18 2.33 -1.64 5.98
CA ILE A 18 3.40 -1.44 4.98
C ILE A 18 3.94 -0.01 5.05
N LEU A 19 3.05 0.99 5.22
CA LEU A 19 3.46 2.38 5.38
C LEU A 19 4.38 2.56 6.60
N CYS A 20 3.98 2.04 7.76
CA CYS A 20 4.81 2.10 8.97
C CYS A 20 6.16 1.42 8.74
N GLN A 21 6.19 0.24 8.11
CA GLN A 21 7.44 -0.45 7.80
C GLN A 21 8.36 0.35 6.85
N LEU A 22 7.77 1.05 5.88
CA LEU A 22 8.53 1.93 4.99
C LEU A 22 9.14 3.13 5.74
N GLU A 23 8.38 3.74 6.64
CA GLU A 23 8.81 4.89 7.44
C GLU A 23 9.85 4.50 8.50
N GLU A 24 9.75 3.28 9.05
CA GLU A 24 10.75 2.68 9.93
C GLU A 24 12.01 2.21 9.18
N GLY A 25 12.05 2.35 7.85
CA GLY A 25 13.20 1.95 7.03
C GLY A 25 13.36 0.43 6.89
N LYS A 26 12.33 -0.37 7.18
CA LYS A 26 12.41 -1.85 7.11
C LYS A 26 12.51 -2.39 5.68
N PHE A 27 12.15 -1.59 4.68
CA PHE A 27 12.38 -1.91 3.27
C PHE A 27 13.75 -1.42 2.79
N LEU A 28 14.80 -2.14 3.19
CA LEU A 28 16.19 -1.81 2.85
C LEU A 28 16.55 -2.20 1.41
N ASP A 29 15.95 -3.27 0.90
CA ASP A 29 16.22 -3.79 -0.44
C ASP A 29 15.21 -3.27 -1.47
N TYR A 30 15.71 -2.71 -2.58
CA TYR A 30 14.89 -2.28 -3.69
C TYR A 30 14.02 -3.41 -4.27
N LYS A 31 14.56 -4.64 -4.34
CA LYS A 31 13.79 -5.79 -4.82
C LYS A 31 12.59 -6.06 -3.92
N GLN A 32 12.74 -5.95 -2.60
CA GLN A 32 11.62 -6.09 -1.68
C GLN A 32 10.56 -5.01 -1.91
N ARG A 33 10.97 -3.74 -2.07
CA ARG A 33 10.05 -2.64 -2.39
C ARG A 33 9.26 -2.89 -3.67
N VAL A 34 9.92 -3.39 -4.73
CA VAL A 34 9.25 -3.76 -5.99
C VAL A 34 8.25 -4.89 -5.81
N LEU A 35 8.59 -5.91 -5.03
CA LEU A 35 7.67 -7.03 -4.76
C LEU A 35 6.44 -6.57 -3.97
N VAL A 36 6.62 -5.73 -2.96
CA VAL A 36 5.52 -5.16 -2.17
C VAL A 36 4.66 -4.24 -3.03
N SER A 37 5.27 -3.41 -3.88
CA SER A 37 4.57 -2.54 -4.84
C SER A 37 3.65 -3.35 -5.77
N ARG A 38 4.13 -4.49 -6.31
CA ARG A 38 3.29 -5.40 -7.11
C ARG A 38 2.12 -5.99 -6.33
N LYS A 39 2.31 -6.35 -5.05
CA LYS A 39 1.22 -6.83 -4.19
C LYS A 39 0.17 -5.75 -3.94
N ILE A 40 0.60 -4.48 -3.81
CA ILE A 40 -0.32 -3.35 -3.71
C ILE A 40 -1.11 -3.20 -5.01
N ASP A 41 -0.49 -3.30 -6.20
CA ASP A 41 -1.23 -3.26 -7.46
C ASP A 41 -2.33 -4.35 -7.52
N GLU A 42 -2.02 -5.58 -7.11
CA GLU A 42 -3.02 -6.66 -7.03
C GLU A 42 -4.16 -6.34 -6.04
N ALA A 43 -3.82 -5.76 -4.89
CA ALA A 43 -4.80 -5.34 -3.89
C ALA A 43 -5.72 -4.22 -4.42
N LEU A 44 -5.17 -3.24 -5.13
CA LEU A 44 -5.94 -2.16 -5.75
C LEU A 44 -6.93 -2.70 -6.78
N VAL A 45 -6.53 -3.67 -7.60
CA VAL A 45 -7.43 -4.34 -8.54
C VAL A 45 -8.57 -5.05 -7.80
N ARG A 46 -8.27 -5.74 -6.69
CA ARG A 46 -9.29 -6.40 -5.85
C ARG A 46 -10.23 -5.40 -5.18
N LEU A 47 -9.75 -4.21 -4.83
CA LEU A 47 -10.55 -3.14 -4.23
C LEU A 47 -11.42 -2.39 -5.24
N SER A 48 -11.06 -2.41 -6.53
CA SER A 48 -11.74 -1.63 -7.59
C SER A 48 -13.28 -1.77 -7.63
N PRO A 49 -13.91 -2.93 -7.36
CA PRO A 49 -15.37 -3.05 -7.38
C PRO A 49 -16.05 -2.23 -6.28
N TYR A 50 -15.38 -2.03 -5.14
CA TYR A 50 -15.94 -1.38 -3.96
C TYR A 50 -15.88 0.15 -4.03
N VAL A 51 -15.00 0.72 -4.86
CA VAL A 51 -14.77 2.18 -5.00
C VAL A 51 -16.04 2.95 -5.38
N ARG A 52 -16.95 2.31 -6.12
CA ARG A 52 -18.20 2.92 -6.58
C ARG A 52 -19.22 3.07 -5.46
N SER A 53 -19.35 2.05 -4.61
CA SER A 53 -20.37 1.97 -3.57
C SER A 53 -19.88 2.46 -2.21
N GLU A 54 -18.58 2.32 -1.92
CA GLU A 54 -18.01 2.56 -0.59
C GLU A 54 -17.01 3.71 -0.61
N TRP A 55 -17.31 4.79 0.12
CA TRP A 55 -16.40 5.94 0.22
C TRP A 55 -15.06 5.57 0.88
N ARG A 56 -15.10 4.63 1.84
CA ARG A 56 -13.91 4.14 2.55
C ARG A 56 -12.98 3.39 1.59
N ALA A 57 -13.53 2.57 0.69
CA ALA A 57 -12.74 1.90 -0.34
C ALA A 57 -11.99 2.89 -1.25
N ARG A 58 -12.60 4.06 -1.55
CA ARG A 58 -11.92 5.12 -2.31
C ARG A 58 -10.70 5.67 -1.57
N GLN A 59 -10.82 5.86 -0.26
CA GLN A 59 -9.68 6.31 0.56
C GLN A 59 -8.58 5.27 0.61
N VAL A 60 -8.92 3.99 0.83
CA VAL A 60 -7.94 2.89 0.86
C VAL A 60 -7.22 2.76 -0.48
N VAL A 61 -7.94 2.85 -1.61
CA VAL A 61 -7.33 2.83 -2.95
C VAL A 61 -6.37 4.00 -3.14
N LYS A 62 -6.78 5.22 -2.81
CA LYS A 62 -5.92 6.41 -2.90
C LYS A 62 -4.67 6.28 -2.03
N SER A 63 -4.81 5.79 -0.80
CA SER A 63 -3.68 5.54 0.10
C SER A 63 -2.73 4.48 -0.46
N GLY A 64 -3.27 3.41 -1.05
CA GLY A 64 -2.47 2.37 -1.71
C GLY A 64 -1.71 2.88 -2.93
N GLU A 65 -2.32 3.72 -3.77
CA GLU A 65 -1.65 4.36 -4.92
C GLU A 65 -0.47 5.22 -4.47
N VAL A 66 -0.66 6.07 -3.45
CA VAL A 66 0.42 6.89 -2.88
C VAL A 66 1.52 6.02 -2.28
N LEU A 67 1.16 4.97 -1.55
CA LEU A 67 2.13 4.06 -0.94
C LEU A 67 2.96 3.33 -1.99
N ARG A 68 2.34 2.90 -3.10
CA ARG A 68 3.03 2.29 -4.24
C ARG A 68 4.08 3.22 -4.83
N GLU A 69 3.73 4.50 -5.02
CA GLU A 69 4.67 5.52 -5.51
C GLU A 69 5.83 5.75 -4.54
N ARG A 70 5.54 5.83 -3.23
CA ARG A 70 6.57 5.97 -2.19
C ARG A 70 7.54 4.78 -2.16
N LEU A 71 7.05 3.55 -2.27
CA LEU A 71 7.89 2.36 -2.31
C LEU A 71 8.88 2.38 -3.48
N LEU A 72 8.49 2.95 -4.62
CA LEU A 72 9.32 3.02 -5.83
C LEU A 72 10.08 4.35 -5.96
N SER A 73 9.97 5.25 -4.98
CA SER A 73 10.65 6.54 -4.98
C SER A 73 12.16 6.37 -4.93
N VAL A 74 12.83 6.68 -6.05
CA VAL A 74 14.30 6.70 -6.15
C VAL A 74 14.91 7.69 -5.17
N ARG A 75 14.23 8.82 -4.93
CA ARG A 75 14.64 9.81 -3.93
C ARG A 75 14.71 9.18 -2.53
N ASP A 76 13.70 8.42 -2.14
CA ASP A 76 13.64 7.81 -0.81
C ASP A 76 14.69 6.71 -0.64
N ILE A 77 15.07 6.04 -1.73
CA ILE A 77 16.15 5.02 -1.73
C ILE A 77 17.52 5.67 -1.56
N ILE A 78 17.76 6.80 -2.23
CA ILE A 78 19.04 7.53 -2.15
C ILE A 78 19.17 8.25 -0.81
N SER A 79 18.07 8.82 -0.28
CA SER A 79 18.08 9.55 0.99
C SER A 79 18.15 8.63 2.21
N ASN A 80 17.71 7.36 2.10
CA ASN A 80 17.84 6.33 3.14
C ASN A 80 18.50 5.08 2.54
N PRO A 81 19.81 5.13 2.25
CA PRO A 81 20.52 3.96 1.75
C PRO A 81 20.53 2.86 2.82
N PRO A 82 20.39 1.58 2.43
CA PRO A 82 20.50 0.49 3.38
C PRO A 82 21.87 0.51 4.07
N LEU A 83 21.87 0.45 5.40
CA LEU A 83 23.07 0.38 6.25
C LEU A 83 23.94 -0.83 5.90
#